data_AF-A0A842QCJ4-F1
#
_entry.id   AF-A0A842QCJ4-F1
#
_cell.length_a   1.000
_cell.length_b   1.000
_cell.length_c   1.000
_cell.angle_alpha   90.00
_cell.angle_beta   90.00
_cell.angle_gamma   90.00
#
_symmetry.space_group_name_H-M   'P 1'
#
loop_
_entity.id
_entity.type
_entity.pdbx_description
1 polymer ?
#
loop_
_entity_poly.entity_id
_entity_poly.type
_entity_poly.pdbx_seq_one_letter_code
_entity_poly.pdbx_strand_id
1 'polypeptide(L)'
;MMDIRAKFERALQDTVDEWKKQEHVEGMFVYGSYVNKAQTPDSDLDVCIVWDQDEAPVRLLSRHKGVRIDMTFITPNTIQEVLNRESKSPQQIAQVIERVKDSKVAYDKSGRLEEWRELAEDYVWPEDVVIAVKERTAAELNQAKNLLEKDRVSSICELRNALFNLARTILMSDNRFSIIRTADVLSEARLLNPPMYSLFLRTFKLRSMNEEQIMNALEDVKSWLREAEDRLEKSDLDTVVIPLLNRAQRHYFGALSLTINTSYELAVLEMRHAIYMIANALLAMYGIEEPDSLKFITSLREKENEFYEDMLLSLCEFDLQPKAIKRAIDESKFVLARLAV
;
A
#
# COMPACT_ATOMS: atom_id res chain seq x y z
N MET A 1 10.75 23.79 -22.19
CA MET A 1 10.43 22.85 -21.10
C MET A 1 9.10 23.32 -20.53
N MET A 2 8.02 22.55 -20.69
CA MET A 2 6.72 22.93 -20.16
C MET A 2 6.81 22.92 -18.62
N ASP A 3 6.30 23.96 -17.96
CA ASP A 3 6.26 24.01 -16.49
C ASP A 3 5.48 22.78 -15.98
N ILE A 4 6.16 21.89 -15.24
CA ILE A 4 5.60 20.66 -14.69
C ILE A 4 4.34 21.00 -13.89
N ARG A 5 4.37 22.10 -13.12
CA ARG A 5 3.23 22.54 -12.34
C ARG A 5 2.04 22.91 -13.22
N ALA A 6 2.28 23.65 -14.30
CA ALA A 6 1.23 24.00 -15.26
C ALA A 6 0.66 22.77 -15.98
N LYS A 7 1.47 21.73 -16.22
CA LYS A 7 1.01 20.45 -16.79
C LYS A 7 0.06 19.73 -15.82
N PHE A 8 0.44 19.61 -14.55
CA PHE A 8 -0.40 19.01 -13.51
C PHE A 8 -1.69 19.81 -13.25
N GLU A 9 -1.61 21.14 -13.23
CA GLU A 9 -2.79 22.00 -13.07
C GLU A 9 -3.83 21.76 -14.17
N ARG A 10 -3.37 21.66 -15.43
CA ARG A 10 -4.26 21.36 -16.57
C ARG A 10 -4.85 19.96 -16.47
N ALA A 11 -4.05 18.98 -16.07
CA ALA A 11 -4.52 17.61 -15.87
C ALA A 11 -5.57 17.52 -14.75
N LEU A 12 -5.37 18.26 -13.66
CA LEU A 12 -6.36 18.40 -12.58
C LEU A 12 -7.64 19.05 -13.10
N GLN A 13 -7.52 20.17 -13.81
CA GLN A 13 -8.68 20.87 -14.36
C GLN A 13 -9.50 19.99 -15.30
N ASP A 14 -8.84 19.27 -16.22
CA ASP A 14 -9.49 18.32 -17.13
C ASP A 14 -10.24 17.23 -16.35
N THR A 15 -9.60 16.69 -15.30
CA THR A 15 -10.20 15.66 -14.43
C THR A 15 -11.42 16.22 -13.69
N VAL A 16 -11.31 17.40 -13.10
CA VAL A 16 -12.41 18.08 -12.41
C VAL A 16 -13.57 18.36 -13.35
N ASP A 17 -13.31 18.82 -14.57
CA ASP A 17 -14.34 19.14 -15.57
C ASP A 17 -15.04 17.89 -16.15
N GLU A 18 -14.38 16.74 -16.12
CA GLU A 18 -14.98 15.44 -16.43
C GLU A 18 -15.90 14.97 -15.31
N TRP A 19 -15.39 14.94 -14.07
CA TRP A 19 -16.06 14.29 -12.95
C TRP A 19 -17.13 15.13 -12.26
N LYS A 20 -17.00 16.46 -12.21
CA LYS A 20 -17.99 17.34 -11.56
C LYS A 20 -19.39 17.30 -12.22
N LYS A 21 -19.49 16.71 -13.41
CA LYS A 21 -20.75 16.54 -14.15
C LYS A 21 -21.53 15.29 -13.73
N GLN A 22 -20.88 14.37 -13.00
CA GLN A 22 -21.51 13.17 -12.49
C GLN A 22 -22.38 13.50 -11.28
N GLU A 23 -23.59 12.96 -11.23
CA GLU A 23 -24.60 13.29 -10.21
C GLU A 23 -24.12 12.97 -8.78
N HIS A 24 -23.39 11.86 -8.64
CA HIS A 24 -22.92 11.28 -7.39
C HIS A 24 -21.63 11.87 -6.83
N VAL A 25 -21.02 12.85 -7.53
CA VAL A 25 -19.81 13.53 -7.05
C VAL A 25 -20.20 14.66 -6.11
N GLU A 26 -19.88 14.50 -4.84
CA GLU A 26 -20.11 15.51 -3.80
C GLU A 26 -18.91 16.46 -3.63
N GLY A 27 -17.72 16.00 -3.98
CA GLY A 27 -16.51 16.80 -3.90
C GLY A 27 -15.30 16.08 -4.48
N MET A 28 -14.24 16.84 -4.74
CA MET A 28 -12.95 16.34 -5.18
C MET A 28 -11.84 17.13 -4.51
N PHE A 29 -10.80 16.44 -4.07
CA PHE A 29 -9.60 17.05 -3.55
C PHE A 29 -8.37 16.32 -4.05
N VAL A 30 -7.25 17.03 -4.09
CA VAL A 30 -5.95 16.47 -4.44
C VAL A 30 -5.07 16.39 -3.22
N TYR A 31 -4.18 15.41 -3.19
CA TYR A 31 -3.25 15.18 -2.09
C TYR A 31 -1.87 14.76 -2.63
N GLY A 32 -0.97 14.35 -1.75
CA GLY A 32 0.32 13.79 -2.14
C GLY A 32 1.31 14.81 -2.72
N SER A 33 2.15 14.33 -3.63
CA SER A 33 3.33 15.07 -4.12
C SER A 33 2.99 16.43 -4.75
N TYR A 34 1.83 16.53 -5.41
CA TYR A 34 1.36 17.77 -6.04
C TYR A 34 1.06 18.86 -5.01
N VAL A 35 0.39 18.53 -3.89
CA VAL A 35 0.09 19.51 -2.83
C VAL A 35 1.37 19.91 -2.09
N ASN A 36 2.25 18.94 -1.85
CA ASN A 36 3.55 19.14 -1.21
C ASN A 36 4.60 19.84 -2.09
N LYS A 37 4.26 20.18 -3.35
CA LYS A 37 5.16 20.82 -4.32
C LYS A 37 6.44 20.01 -4.60
N ALA A 38 6.34 18.69 -4.51
CA ALA A 38 7.44 17.73 -4.66
C ALA A 38 7.29 16.85 -5.93
N GLN A 39 6.39 17.22 -6.84
CA GLN A 39 6.12 16.48 -8.07
C GLN A 39 7.31 16.53 -9.03
N THR A 40 7.61 15.39 -9.66
CA THR A 40 8.60 15.23 -10.72
C THR A 40 7.91 14.98 -12.07
N PRO A 41 8.63 14.96 -13.21
CA PRO A 41 8.03 14.62 -14.51
C PRO A 41 7.31 13.26 -14.54
N ASP A 42 7.69 12.35 -13.66
CA ASP A 42 7.21 10.96 -13.60
C ASP A 42 6.21 10.71 -12.45
N SER A 43 5.88 11.75 -11.68
CA SER A 43 4.83 11.66 -10.66
C SER A 43 3.44 11.49 -11.28
N ASP A 44 2.57 10.81 -10.56
CA ASP A 44 1.12 10.84 -10.76
C ASP A 44 0.48 12.02 -10.02
N LEU A 45 -0.74 12.35 -10.45
CA LEU A 45 -1.64 13.23 -9.74
C LEU A 45 -2.63 12.39 -8.93
N ASP A 46 -2.51 12.46 -7.62
CA ASP A 46 -3.43 11.82 -6.67
C ASP A 46 -4.71 12.66 -6.51
N VAL A 47 -5.85 12.07 -6.87
CA VAL A 47 -7.17 12.70 -6.78
C VAL A 47 -8.09 11.81 -5.96
N CYS A 48 -8.71 12.37 -4.93
CA CYS A 48 -9.80 11.71 -4.21
C CYS A 48 -11.13 12.31 -4.66
N ILE A 49 -12.06 11.44 -5.04
CA ILE A 49 -13.44 11.78 -5.40
C ILE A 49 -14.35 11.31 -4.27
N VAL A 50 -15.10 12.24 -3.70
CA VAL A 50 -16.15 11.92 -2.71
C VAL A 50 -17.40 11.53 -3.48
N TRP A 51 -17.77 10.26 -3.35
CA TRP A 51 -18.84 9.60 -4.10
C TRP A 51 -19.96 9.19 -3.15
N ASP A 52 -21.20 9.59 -3.45
CA ASP A 52 -22.34 9.42 -2.53
C ASP A 52 -23.01 8.03 -2.58
N GLN A 53 -22.52 7.11 -3.42
CA GLN A 53 -22.99 5.72 -3.49
C GLN A 53 -21.96 4.73 -2.94
N ASP A 54 -22.43 3.54 -2.56
CA ASP A 54 -21.58 2.46 -2.06
C ASP A 54 -20.69 1.85 -3.15
N GLU A 55 -21.15 1.85 -4.40
CA GLU A 55 -20.39 1.34 -5.55
C GLU A 55 -19.75 2.50 -6.32
N ALA A 56 -18.43 2.61 -6.18
CA ALA A 56 -17.63 3.55 -6.95
C ALA A 56 -17.32 3.02 -8.37
N PRO A 57 -17.13 3.91 -9.36
CA PRO A 57 -16.67 3.50 -10.69
C PRO A 57 -15.32 2.75 -10.62
N VAL A 58 -15.20 1.67 -11.39
CA VAL A 58 -13.98 0.82 -11.46
C VAL A 58 -12.74 1.58 -12.01
N ARG A 59 -12.93 2.78 -12.56
CA ARG A 59 -11.86 3.52 -13.24
C ARG A 59 -10.96 4.26 -12.24
N LEU A 60 -9.90 3.57 -11.78
CA LEU A 60 -8.93 4.14 -10.81
C LEU A 60 -7.72 4.81 -11.47
N LEU A 61 -7.43 4.52 -12.74
CA LEU A 61 -6.29 5.12 -13.47
C LEU A 61 -6.76 5.78 -14.77
N SER A 62 -6.46 7.07 -14.93
CA SER A 62 -6.64 7.78 -16.19
C SER A 62 -5.35 8.52 -16.61
N ARG A 63 -5.31 9.02 -17.84
CA ARG A 63 -4.20 9.84 -18.33
C ARG A 63 -4.72 11.11 -18.97
N HIS A 64 -4.39 12.25 -18.37
CA HIS A 64 -4.69 13.57 -18.93
C HIS A 64 -3.39 14.31 -19.21
N LYS A 65 -3.21 14.79 -20.45
CA LYS A 65 -2.02 15.52 -20.90
C LYS A 65 -0.70 14.80 -20.61
N GLY A 66 -0.71 13.46 -20.63
CA GLY A 66 0.47 12.64 -20.31
C GLY A 66 0.88 12.70 -18.83
N VAL A 67 -0.02 13.09 -17.93
CA VAL A 67 0.06 12.87 -16.48
C VAL A 67 -0.85 11.69 -16.15
N ARG A 68 -0.36 10.73 -15.36
CA ARG A 68 -1.18 9.64 -14.83
C ARG A 68 -2.00 10.21 -13.66
N ILE A 69 -3.29 9.97 -13.67
CA ILE A 69 -4.18 10.34 -12.56
C ILE A 69 -4.47 9.07 -11.78
N ASP A 70 -4.10 9.04 -10.51
CA ASP A 70 -4.50 8.00 -9.58
C ASP A 70 -5.74 8.49 -8.83
N MET A 71 -6.89 7.94 -9.21
CA MET A 71 -8.18 8.27 -8.64
C MET A 71 -8.50 7.29 -7.51
N THR A 72 -8.94 7.83 -6.39
CA THR A 72 -9.51 7.08 -5.28
C THR A 72 -10.92 7.58 -5.00
N PHE A 73 -11.80 6.68 -4.60
CA PHE A 73 -13.17 7.00 -4.25
C PHE A 73 -13.38 6.75 -2.77
N ILE A 74 -14.11 7.64 -2.13
CA ILE A 74 -14.49 7.52 -0.72
C ILE A 74 -15.89 8.05 -0.51
N THR A 75 -16.65 7.42 0.38
CA THR A 75 -17.99 7.89 0.71
C THR A 75 -17.95 8.95 1.81
N PRO A 76 -18.91 9.90 1.84
CA PRO A 76 -19.08 10.82 2.96
C PRO A 76 -19.16 10.10 4.31
N ASN A 77 -19.87 8.97 4.36
CA ASN A 77 -20.00 8.15 5.57
C ASN A 77 -18.64 7.64 6.06
N THR A 78 -17.78 7.16 5.15
CA THR A 78 -16.43 6.67 5.51
C THR A 78 -15.59 7.77 6.16
N ILE A 79 -15.65 8.99 5.62
CA ILE A 79 -14.94 10.15 6.19
C ILE A 79 -15.52 10.48 7.57
N GLN A 80 -16.84 10.54 7.68
CA GLN A 80 -17.53 10.96 8.88
C GLN A 80 -17.36 9.97 10.04
N GLU A 81 -17.43 8.66 9.77
CA GLU A 81 -17.13 7.61 10.75
C GLU A 81 -15.72 7.74 11.32
N VAL A 82 -14.73 8.06 10.48
CA VAL A 82 -13.35 8.27 10.94
C VAL A 82 -13.25 9.52 11.80
N LEU A 83 -13.75 10.66 11.32
CA LEU A 83 -13.69 11.95 12.03
C LEU A 83 -14.46 11.91 13.37
N ASN A 84 -15.55 11.14 13.43
CA ASN A 84 -16.32 10.90 14.66
C ASN A 84 -15.68 9.83 15.58
N ARG A 85 -14.54 9.24 15.18
CA ARG A 85 -13.81 8.19 15.93
C ARG A 85 -14.58 6.89 16.11
N GLU A 86 -15.51 6.60 15.20
CA GLU A 86 -16.32 5.38 15.20
C GLU A 86 -15.60 4.22 14.49
N SER A 87 -14.80 4.53 13.46
CA SER A 87 -13.98 3.51 12.79
C SER A 87 -12.89 2.96 13.71
N LYS A 88 -12.72 1.63 13.68
CA LYS A 88 -11.64 0.90 14.36
C LYS A 88 -10.62 0.32 13.39
N SER A 89 -10.79 0.56 12.09
CA SER A 89 -9.89 0.08 11.05
C SER A 89 -8.70 1.03 10.89
N PRO A 90 -7.46 0.62 11.23
CA PRO A 90 -6.29 1.47 11.05
C PRO A 90 -6.16 1.93 9.59
N GLN A 91 -6.43 1.04 8.64
CA GLN A 91 -6.33 1.35 7.22
C GLN A 91 -7.37 2.40 6.79
N GLN A 92 -8.61 2.31 7.28
CA GLN A 92 -9.64 3.31 6.95
C GLN A 92 -9.31 4.67 7.56
N ILE A 93 -8.91 4.69 8.84
CA ILE A 93 -8.51 5.92 9.54
C ILE A 93 -7.37 6.61 8.80
N ALA A 94 -6.29 5.87 8.51
CA ALA A 94 -5.15 6.43 7.80
C ALA A 94 -5.52 6.92 6.39
N GLN A 95 -6.31 6.14 5.63
CA GLN A 95 -6.77 6.57 4.30
C GLN A 95 -7.55 7.88 4.33
N VAL A 96 -8.38 8.11 5.35
CA VAL A 96 -9.11 9.38 5.50
C VAL A 96 -8.17 10.47 5.95
N ILE A 97 -7.51 10.30 7.10
CA ILE A 97 -6.76 11.38 7.75
C ILE A 97 -5.57 11.83 6.90
N GLU A 98 -4.75 10.90 6.38
CA GLU A 98 -3.59 11.22 5.55
C GLU A 98 -3.98 11.99 4.28
N ARG A 99 -5.12 11.63 3.69
CA ARG A 99 -5.56 12.24 2.43
C ARG A 99 -6.28 13.56 2.65
N VAL A 100 -7.11 13.68 3.68
CA VAL A 100 -7.95 14.86 3.93
C VAL A 100 -7.13 15.98 4.57
N LYS A 101 -6.31 15.68 5.59
CA LYS A 101 -5.58 16.67 6.39
C LYS A 101 -4.74 17.63 5.56
N ASP A 102 -3.91 17.09 4.66
CA ASP A 102 -3.02 17.86 3.79
C ASP A 102 -3.56 18.02 2.37
N SER A 103 -4.88 17.95 2.19
CA SER A 103 -5.51 18.08 0.88
C SER A 103 -5.62 19.53 0.39
N LYS A 104 -5.67 19.68 -0.93
CA LYS A 104 -6.19 20.90 -1.59
C LYS A 104 -7.53 20.56 -2.23
N VAL A 105 -8.58 21.24 -1.79
CA VAL A 105 -9.92 21.12 -2.39
C VAL A 105 -9.89 21.61 -3.84
N ALA A 106 -10.38 20.79 -4.76
CA ALA A 106 -10.46 21.09 -6.19
C ALA A 106 -11.90 21.35 -6.65
N TYR A 107 -12.87 20.70 -5.99
CA TYR A 107 -14.30 20.91 -6.20
C TYR A 107 -15.04 20.55 -4.91
N ASP A 108 -16.00 21.36 -4.48
CA ASP A 108 -16.84 21.06 -3.32
C ASP A 108 -18.26 21.58 -3.57
N LYS A 109 -19.22 20.66 -3.64
CA LYS A 109 -20.62 20.96 -3.94
C LYS A 109 -21.35 21.53 -2.73
N SER A 110 -20.95 21.15 -1.51
CA SER A 110 -21.70 21.43 -0.27
C SER A 110 -20.92 22.23 0.77
N GLY A 111 -19.61 22.43 0.59
CA GLY A 111 -18.72 23.09 1.54
C GLY A 111 -18.14 22.16 2.62
N ARG A 112 -18.50 20.87 2.60
CA ARG A 112 -18.13 19.90 3.65
C ARG A 112 -16.65 19.50 3.62
N LEU A 113 -15.97 19.61 2.47
CA LEU A 113 -14.58 19.18 2.39
C LEU A 113 -13.66 20.07 3.23
N GLU A 114 -13.96 21.36 3.30
CA GLU A 114 -13.20 22.29 4.13
C GLU A 114 -13.43 22.01 5.61
N GLU A 115 -14.68 21.79 6.02
CA GLU A 115 -15.04 21.39 7.39
C GLU A 115 -14.34 20.08 7.81
N TRP A 116 -14.31 19.09 6.93
CA TRP A 116 -13.62 17.83 7.19
C TRP A 116 -12.10 18.00 7.27
N ARG A 117 -11.51 18.92 6.49
CA ARG A 117 -10.08 19.23 6.58
C ARG A 117 -9.74 19.81 7.94
N GLU A 118 -10.50 20.80 8.41
CA GLU A 118 -10.31 21.40 9.74
C GLU A 118 -10.43 20.35 10.85
N LEU A 119 -11.41 19.45 10.78
CA LEU A 119 -11.55 18.35 11.76
C LEU A 119 -10.39 17.33 11.71
N ALA A 120 -9.81 17.11 10.53
CA ALA A 120 -8.70 16.17 10.35
C ALA A 120 -7.36 16.72 10.88
N GLU A 121 -7.18 18.05 10.96
CA GLU A 121 -5.93 18.67 11.41
C GLU A 121 -5.53 18.22 12.82
N ASP A 122 -6.50 18.20 13.74
CA ASP A 122 -6.32 17.85 15.15
C ASP A 122 -6.59 16.36 15.44
N TYR A 123 -6.75 15.53 14.40
CA TYR A 123 -7.02 14.12 14.61
C TYR A 123 -5.81 13.40 15.21
N VAL A 124 -6.09 12.54 16.19
CA VAL A 124 -5.09 11.75 16.91
C VAL A 124 -5.55 10.31 16.92
N TRP A 125 -4.63 9.37 16.71
CA TRP A 125 -4.94 7.94 16.75
C TRP A 125 -5.70 7.56 18.04
N PRO A 126 -6.82 6.84 17.94
CA PRO A 126 -7.45 6.22 19.10
C PRO A 126 -6.51 5.18 19.72
N GLU A 127 -6.26 5.29 21.03
CA GLU A 127 -5.32 4.43 21.77
C GLU A 127 -5.66 2.94 21.63
N ASP A 128 -6.95 2.60 21.68
CA ASP A 128 -7.44 1.23 21.53
C ASP A 128 -7.12 0.63 20.15
N VAL A 129 -7.11 1.45 19.10
CA VAL A 129 -6.70 1.04 17.75
C VAL A 129 -5.20 0.76 17.69
N VAL A 130 -4.38 1.60 18.33
CA VAL A 130 -2.91 1.38 18.41
C VAL A 130 -2.60 0.10 19.18
N ILE A 131 -3.25 -0.11 20.32
CA ILE A 131 -3.12 -1.34 21.13
C ILE A 131 -3.50 -2.56 20.31
N ALA A 132 -4.62 -2.53 19.59
CA ALA A 132 -5.06 -3.68 18.77
C ALA A 132 -4.04 -4.05 17.68
N VAL A 133 -3.40 -3.07 17.03
CA VAL A 133 -2.33 -3.33 16.04
C VAL A 133 -1.09 -3.90 16.71
N LYS A 134 -0.71 -3.40 17.89
CA LYS A 134 0.41 -3.92 18.68
C LYS A 134 0.19 -5.38 19.09
N GLU A 135 -1.01 -5.73 19.55
CA GLU A 135 -1.39 -7.09 19.93
C GLU A 135 -1.41 -8.03 18.73
N ARG A 136 -1.97 -7.58 17.60
CA ARG A 136 -1.92 -8.33 16.33
C ARG A 136 -0.48 -8.62 15.91
N THR A 137 0.39 -7.61 15.97
CA THR A 137 1.82 -7.77 15.67
C THR A 137 2.46 -8.85 16.56
N ALA A 138 2.14 -8.88 17.86
CA ALA A 138 2.64 -9.90 18.77
C ALA A 138 2.14 -11.31 18.39
N ALA A 139 0.88 -11.43 17.99
CA ALA A 139 0.29 -12.68 17.53
C ALA A 139 0.96 -13.19 16.24
N GLU A 140 1.17 -12.32 15.25
CA GLU A 140 1.84 -12.65 13.99
C GLU A 140 3.31 -13.08 14.23
N LEU A 141 4.05 -12.40 15.12
CA LEU A 141 5.40 -12.83 15.51
C LEU A 141 5.42 -14.22 16.18
N ASN A 142 4.38 -14.56 16.95
CA ASN A 142 4.23 -15.90 17.52
C ASN A 142 3.87 -16.93 16.44
N GLN A 143 3.02 -16.57 15.49
CA GLN A 143 2.67 -17.43 14.38
C GLN A 143 3.87 -17.71 13.47
N ALA A 144 4.68 -16.70 13.17
CA ALA A 144 5.92 -16.86 12.39
C ALA A 144 6.86 -17.86 13.07
N LYS A 145 6.97 -17.80 14.40
CA LYS A 145 7.75 -18.76 15.19
C LYS A 145 7.18 -20.18 15.11
N ASN A 146 5.86 -20.34 15.18
CA ASN A 146 5.20 -21.65 15.07
C ASN A 146 5.37 -22.28 13.67
N LEU A 147 5.35 -21.44 12.63
CA LEU A 147 5.53 -21.87 11.24
C LEU A 147 6.97 -22.26 10.93
N LEU A 148 7.96 -21.75 11.67
CA LEU A 148 9.37 -22.01 11.40
C LEU A 148 9.72 -23.52 11.40
N GLU A 149 9.04 -24.30 12.23
CA GLU A 149 9.22 -25.76 12.31
C GLU A 149 8.43 -26.54 11.24
N LYS A 150 7.48 -25.89 10.55
CA LYS A 150 6.54 -26.52 9.62
C LYS A 150 6.83 -26.19 8.16
N ASP A 151 6.88 -24.89 7.84
CA ASP A 151 7.16 -24.38 6.50
C ASP A 151 7.91 -23.05 6.60
N ARG A 152 9.16 -23.08 6.14
CA ARG A 152 10.08 -21.95 6.25
C ARG A 152 9.60 -20.73 5.47
N VAL A 153 9.02 -20.92 4.29
CA VAL A 153 8.60 -19.84 3.40
C VAL A 153 7.40 -19.10 4.02
N SER A 154 6.44 -19.85 4.56
CA SER A 154 5.29 -19.34 5.31
C SER A 154 5.74 -18.58 6.56
N SER A 155 6.74 -19.09 7.29
CA SER A 155 7.33 -18.39 8.44
C SER A 155 7.94 -17.04 8.06
N ILE A 156 8.64 -16.95 6.91
CA ILE A 156 9.19 -15.69 6.40
C ILE A 156 8.06 -14.74 5.99
N CYS A 157 7.00 -15.24 5.36
CA CYS A 157 5.82 -14.45 4.97
C CYS A 157 5.19 -13.80 6.20
N GLU A 158 4.91 -14.60 7.23
CA GLU A 158 4.33 -14.15 8.48
C GLU A 158 5.24 -13.16 9.23
N LEU A 159 6.55 -13.43 9.28
CA LEU A 159 7.53 -12.51 9.87
C LEU A 159 7.54 -11.15 9.16
N ARG A 160 7.49 -11.14 7.83
CA ARG A 160 7.47 -9.89 7.04
C ARG A 160 6.20 -9.09 7.28
N ASN A 161 5.04 -9.74 7.35
CA ASN A 161 3.77 -9.09 7.72
C ASN A 161 3.86 -8.48 9.12
N ALA A 162 4.37 -9.25 10.09
CA ALA A 162 4.55 -8.78 11.46
C ALA A 162 5.51 -7.59 11.55
N LEU A 163 6.59 -7.57 10.76
CA LEU A 163 7.50 -6.43 10.69
C LEU A 163 6.81 -5.17 10.16
N PHE A 164 5.96 -5.30 9.14
CA PHE A 164 5.13 -4.18 8.68
C PHE A 164 4.20 -3.67 9.76
N ASN A 165 3.50 -4.55 10.47
CA ASN A 165 2.62 -4.12 11.55
C ASN A 165 3.39 -3.53 12.74
N LEU A 166 4.60 -4.00 13.02
CA LEU A 166 5.50 -3.37 13.98
C LEU A 166 5.86 -1.94 13.55
N ALA A 167 6.22 -1.74 12.28
CA ALA A 167 6.51 -0.41 11.74
C ALA A 167 5.29 0.50 11.85
N ARG A 168 4.11 0.03 11.44
CA ARG A 168 2.85 0.77 11.58
C ARG A 168 2.56 1.14 13.03
N THR A 169 2.75 0.21 13.97
CA THR A 169 2.58 0.48 15.40
C THR A 169 3.48 1.62 15.87
N ILE A 170 4.73 1.66 15.42
CA ILE A 170 5.68 2.75 15.73
C ILE A 170 5.18 4.08 15.19
N LEU A 171 4.75 4.12 13.92
CA LEU A 171 4.22 5.33 13.30
C LEU A 171 2.96 5.83 14.02
N MET A 172 2.03 4.93 14.31
CA MET A 172 0.79 5.25 15.02
C MET A 172 1.07 5.79 16.43
N SER A 173 2.05 5.21 17.14
CA SER A 173 2.46 5.67 18.48
C SER A 173 3.11 7.07 18.45
N ASP A 174 3.69 7.48 17.32
CA ASP A 174 4.22 8.83 17.06
C ASP A 174 3.17 9.76 16.42
N ASN A 175 1.89 9.35 16.42
CA ASN A 175 0.78 10.04 15.78
C ASN A 175 0.93 10.30 14.26
N ARG A 176 1.58 9.39 13.53
CA ARG A 176 1.74 9.46 12.07
C ARG A 176 0.73 8.58 11.36
N PHE A 177 0.19 9.07 10.24
CA PHE A 177 -0.87 8.40 9.49
C PHE A 177 -0.39 7.70 8.21
N SER A 178 0.88 7.84 7.83
CA SER A 178 1.49 7.21 6.64
C SER A 178 1.75 5.72 6.85
N ILE A 179 0.68 4.97 7.10
CA ILE A 179 0.71 3.52 7.36
C ILE A 179 0.19 2.67 6.18
N ILE A 180 -0.25 3.33 5.10
CA ILE A 180 -0.86 2.70 3.94
C ILE A 180 0.20 2.24 2.95
N ARG A 181 0.98 3.18 2.39
CA ARG A 181 2.00 2.87 1.39
C ARG A 181 3.25 2.31 2.04
N THR A 182 3.77 1.23 1.47
CA THR A 182 4.89 0.49 2.04
C THR A 182 6.19 1.27 2.06
N ALA A 183 6.47 2.05 0.99
CA ALA A 183 7.60 2.95 0.94
C ALA A 183 7.55 4.06 2.00
N ASP A 184 6.36 4.61 2.26
CA ASP A 184 6.18 5.68 3.25
C ASP A 184 6.37 5.12 4.66
N VAL A 185 5.78 3.95 4.95
CA VAL A 185 5.98 3.23 6.21
C VAL A 185 7.47 3.06 6.52
N LEU A 186 8.24 2.56 5.55
CA LEU A 186 9.66 2.31 5.76
C LEU A 186 10.49 3.60 5.87
N SER A 187 10.13 4.62 5.10
CA SER A 187 10.81 5.92 5.10
C SER A 187 10.64 6.64 6.44
N GLU A 188 9.44 6.63 7.00
CA GLU A 188 9.17 7.23 8.30
C GLU A 188 9.76 6.39 9.45
N ALA A 189 9.60 5.08 9.37
CA ALA A 189 10.18 4.12 10.31
C ALA A 189 11.70 4.30 10.48
N ARG A 190 12.41 4.60 9.39
CA ARG A 190 13.85 4.85 9.39
C ARG A 190 14.23 6.01 10.31
N LEU A 191 13.40 7.05 10.39
CA LEU A 191 13.65 8.22 11.22
C LEU A 191 13.34 7.95 12.69
N LEU A 192 12.24 7.24 12.96
CA LEU A 192 11.75 7.01 14.32
C LEU A 192 12.43 5.84 15.04
N ASN A 193 12.79 4.79 14.32
CA ASN A 193 13.35 3.58 14.92
C ASN A 193 14.43 2.93 14.03
N PRO A 194 15.69 3.44 14.07
CA PRO A 194 16.79 2.89 13.29
C PRO A 194 17.06 1.38 13.52
N PRO A 195 16.93 0.82 14.75
CA PRO A 195 17.04 -0.63 14.95
C PRO A 195 16.03 -1.44 14.14
N MET A 196 14.77 -1.01 14.10
CA MET A 196 13.73 -1.67 13.30
C MET A 196 13.99 -1.54 11.80
N TYR A 197 14.44 -0.38 11.33
CA TYR A 197 14.82 -0.21 9.93
C TYR A 197 15.95 -1.17 9.49
N SER A 198 16.97 -1.38 10.34
CA SER A 198 18.02 -2.38 10.07
C SER A 198 17.45 -3.80 9.95
N LEU A 199 16.46 -4.12 10.78
CA LEU A 199 15.76 -5.40 10.74
C LEU A 199 14.96 -5.59 9.44
N PHE A 200 14.32 -4.55 8.93
CA PHE A 200 13.68 -4.53 7.61
C PHE A 200 14.68 -4.80 6.49
N LEU A 201 15.77 -4.03 6.44
CA LEU A 201 16.79 -4.17 5.40
C LEU A 201 17.30 -5.61 5.29
N ARG A 202 17.50 -6.29 6.42
CA ARG A 202 17.98 -7.68 6.45
C ARG A 202 16.88 -8.69 6.10
N THR A 203 15.69 -8.55 6.66
CA THR A 203 14.61 -9.54 6.52
C THR A 203 13.97 -9.49 5.12
N PHE A 204 13.92 -8.30 4.54
CA PHE A 204 13.49 -8.06 3.18
C PHE A 204 14.67 -7.93 2.21
N LYS A 205 15.93 -8.11 2.64
CA LYS A 205 17.11 -8.00 1.76
C LYS A 205 17.07 -6.82 0.77
N LEU A 206 16.66 -5.63 1.24
CA LEU A 206 16.33 -4.50 0.35
C LEU A 206 17.52 -3.91 -0.42
N ARG A 207 18.75 -4.33 -0.11
CA ARG A 207 19.99 -3.93 -0.77
C ARG A 207 20.51 -4.96 -1.77
N SER A 208 19.69 -5.93 -2.17
CA SER A 208 20.14 -7.05 -3.01
C SER A 208 20.16 -6.74 -4.50
N MET A 209 19.52 -5.66 -4.95
CA MET A 209 19.37 -5.34 -6.37
C MET A 209 19.89 -3.94 -6.70
N ASN A 210 20.59 -3.83 -7.83
CA ASN A 210 20.95 -2.57 -8.47
C ASN A 210 19.87 -2.12 -9.47
N GLU A 211 20.03 -0.95 -10.07
CA GLU A 211 19.07 -0.37 -11.03
C GLU A 211 18.71 -1.33 -12.18
N GLU A 212 19.70 -1.91 -12.85
CA GLU A 212 19.49 -2.84 -13.97
C GLU A 212 18.69 -4.08 -13.54
N GLN A 213 19.03 -4.66 -12.39
CA GLN A 213 18.33 -5.82 -11.84
C GLN A 213 16.87 -5.48 -11.48
N ILE A 214 16.63 -4.29 -10.91
CA ILE A 214 15.27 -3.84 -10.59
C ILE A 214 14.47 -3.63 -11.88
N MET A 215 15.05 -2.98 -12.89
CA MET A 215 14.37 -2.74 -14.17
C MET A 215 14.00 -4.03 -14.89
N ASN A 216 14.90 -5.03 -14.89
CA ASN A 216 14.61 -6.35 -15.45
C ASN A 216 13.47 -7.04 -14.69
N ALA A 217 13.55 -7.08 -13.36
CA ALA A 217 12.50 -7.67 -12.53
C ALA A 217 11.15 -6.95 -12.69
N LEU A 218 11.14 -5.64 -12.93
CA LEU A 218 9.92 -4.88 -13.20
C LEU A 218 9.27 -5.24 -14.54
N GLU A 219 10.05 -5.61 -15.57
CA GLU A 219 9.45 -6.13 -16.80
C GLU A 219 8.79 -7.51 -16.58
N ASP A 220 9.36 -8.36 -15.73
CA ASP A 220 8.73 -9.63 -15.34
C ASP A 220 7.43 -9.40 -14.57
N VAL A 221 7.44 -8.47 -13.59
CA VAL A 221 6.23 -8.06 -12.83
C VAL A 221 5.14 -7.55 -13.76
N LYS A 222 5.51 -6.71 -14.74
CA LYS A 222 4.58 -6.16 -15.73
C LYS A 222 4.01 -7.22 -16.66
N SER A 223 4.80 -8.23 -17.02
CA SER A 223 4.33 -9.39 -17.79
C SER A 223 3.25 -10.15 -17.01
N TRP A 224 3.51 -10.42 -15.73
CA TRP A 224 2.55 -11.10 -14.85
C TRP A 224 1.30 -10.28 -14.53
N LEU A 225 1.42 -8.95 -14.43
CA LEU A 225 0.25 -8.07 -14.33
C LEU A 225 -0.68 -8.24 -15.53
N ARG A 226 -0.12 -8.21 -16.75
CA ARG A 226 -0.89 -8.40 -17.99
C ARG A 226 -1.54 -9.79 -18.04
N GLU A 227 -0.79 -10.83 -17.69
CA GLU A 227 -1.32 -12.18 -17.65
C GLU A 227 -2.51 -12.30 -16.68
N ALA A 228 -2.41 -11.70 -15.49
CA ALA A 228 -3.50 -11.69 -14.52
C ALA A 228 -4.72 -10.87 -15.01
N GLU A 229 -4.49 -9.73 -15.66
CA GLU A 229 -5.55 -8.92 -16.30
C GLU A 229 -6.25 -9.69 -17.42
N ASP A 230 -5.50 -10.34 -18.31
CA ASP A 230 -6.03 -11.15 -19.41
C ASP A 230 -6.83 -12.37 -18.92
N ARG A 231 -6.53 -12.88 -17.71
CA ARG A 231 -7.31 -13.94 -17.06
C ARG A 231 -8.60 -13.40 -16.45
N LEU A 232 -8.53 -12.24 -15.80
CA LEU A 232 -9.69 -11.57 -15.24
C LEU A 232 -10.74 -11.28 -16.33
N GLU A 233 -10.31 -10.73 -17.48
CA GLU A 233 -11.19 -10.43 -18.62
C GLU A 233 -11.94 -11.66 -19.17
N LYS A 234 -11.44 -12.87 -18.89
CA LYS A 234 -12.03 -14.14 -19.31
C LYS A 234 -12.88 -14.81 -18.21
N SER A 235 -12.98 -14.19 -17.04
CA SER A 235 -13.68 -14.72 -15.86
C SER A 235 -14.82 -13.80 -15.44
N ASP A 236 -15.87 -14.36 -14.83
CA ASP A 236 -16.98 -13.57 -14.24
C ASP A 236 -16.65 -13.11 -12.79
N LEU A 237 -15.38 -13.00 -12.41
CA LEU A 237 -14.91 -12.81 -11.03
C LEU A 237 -14.41 -11.37 -10.78
N ASP A 238 -15.33 -10.45 -10.52
CA ASP A 238 -14.97 -9.02 -10.51
C ASP A 238 -14.70 -8.42 -9.12
N THR A 239 -15.36 -8.86 -8.05
CA THR A 239 -15.45 -8.03 -6.83
C THR A 239 -14.19 -7.98 -5.98
N VAL A 240 -13.44 -9.09 -5.86
CA VAL A 240 -12.23 -9.16 -5.00
C VAL A 240 -10.92 -9.03 -5.78
N VAL A 241 -10.89 -9.50 -7.03
CA VAL A 241 -9.69 -9.54 -7.88
C VAL A 241 -9.29 -8.14 -8.34
N ILE A 242 -10.26 -7.33 -8.80
CA ILE A 242 -10.03 -5.97 -9.31
C ILE A 242 -9.29 -5.09 -8.28
N PRO A 243 -9.72 -5.00 -7.00
CA PRO A 243 -8.97 -4.24 -5.99
C PRO A 243 -7.52 -4.69 -5.82
N LEU A 244 -7.24 -6.00 -5.90
CA LEU A 244 -5.89 -6.55 -5.74
C LEU A 244 -4.98 -6.20 -6.92
N LEU A 245 -5.47 -6.34 -8.15
CA LEU A 245 -4.72 -5.97 -9.35
C LEU A 245 -4.44 -4.46 -9.40
N ASN A 246 -5.41 -3.63 -9.04
CA ASN A 246 -5.21 -2.18 -8.95
C ASN A 246 -4.13 -1.81 -7.93
N ARG A 247 -4.09 -2.47 -6.76
CA ARG A 247 -3.01 -2.28 -5.79
C ARG A 247 -1.67 -2.75 -6.35
N ALA A 248 -1.64 -3.88 -7.05
CA ALA A 248 -0.43 -4.39 -7.68
C ALA A 248 0.13 -3.41 -8.72
N GLN A 249 -0.72 -2.83 -9.57
CA GLN A 249 -0.33 -1.80 -10.54
C GLN A 249 0.23 -0.56 -9.86
N ARG A 250 -0.41 -0.06 -8.79
CA ARG A 250 0.11 1.09 -8.01
C ARG A 250 1.50 0.82 -7.46
N HIS A 251 1.71 -0.35 -6.86
CA HIS A 251 3.02 -0.76 -6.36
C HIS A 251 4.06 -0.90 -7.49
N TYR A 252 3.69 -1.46 -8.64
CA TYR A 252 4.57 -1.55 -9.81
C TYR A 252 5.02 -0.15 -10.30
N PHE A 253 4.07 0.77 -10.48
CA PHE A 253 4.40 2.13 -10.91
C PHE A 253 5.16 2.91 -9.84
N GLY A 254 4.86 2.66 -8.56
CA GLY A 254 5.60 3.19 -7.43
C GLY A 254 7.06 2.73 -7.45
N ALA A 255 7.30 1.43 -7.64
CA ALA A 255 8.63 0.85 -7.76
C ALA A 255 9.40 1.44 -8.95
N LEU A 256 8.78 1.54 -10.13
CA LEU A 256 9.40 2.15 -11.32
C LEU A 256 9.84 3.59 -11.06
N SER A 257 8.96 4.41 -10.45
CA SER A 257 9.28 5.80 -10.11
C SER A 257 10.43 5.89 -9.10
N LEU A 258 10.45 5.02 -8.08
CA LEU A 258 11.50 4.98 -7.07
C LEU A 258 12.85 4.54 -7.66
N THR A 259 12.86 3.62 -8.63
CA THR A 259 14.07 3.22 -9.37
C THR A 259 14.67 4.39 -10.12
N ILE A 260 13.85 5.13 -10.89
CA ILE A 260 14.28 6.32 -11.64
C ILE A 260 14.83 7.39 -10.69
N ASN A 261 14.24 7.53 -9.50
CA ASN A 261 14.68 8.46 -8.47
C ASN A 261 15.80 7.90 -7.57
N THR A 262 16.49 6.82 -7.96
CA THR A 262 17.62 6.20 -7.26
C THR A 262 17.34 5.69 -5.85
N SER A 263 16.07 5.53 -5.49
CA SER A 263 15.61 5.04 -4.19
C SER A 263 15.46 3.51 -4.19
N TYR A 264 16.55 2.81 -4.50
CA TYR A 264 16.54 1.37 -4.81
C TYR A 264 15.96 0.49 -3.69
N GLU A 265 16.26 0.79 -2.43
CA GLU A 265 15.71 0.01 -1.30
C GLU A 265 14.18 0.06 -1.24
N LEU A 266 13.60 1.23 -1.50
CA LEU A 266 12.15 1.42 -1.54
C LEU A 266 11.56 0.84 -2.82
N ALA A 267 12.27 0.94 -3.94
CA ALA A 267 11.85 0.33 -5.21
C ALA A 267 11.74 -1.20 -5.10
N VAL A 268 12.74 -1.86 -4.49
CA VAL A 268 12.70 -3.31 -4.22
C VAL A 268 11.53 -3.66 -3.32
N LEU A 269 11.26 -2.86 -2.29
CA LEU A 269 10.12 -3.11 -1.41
C LEU A 269 8.79 -3.04 -2.16
N GLU A 270 8.54 -1.95 -2.89
CA GLU A 270 7.32 -1.75 -3.67
C GLU A 270 7.15 -2.83 -4.75
N MET A 271 8.22 -3.21 -5.44
CA MET A 271 8.20 -4.28 -6.43
C MET A 271 7.74 -5.61 -5.81
N ARG A 272 8.26 -5.97 -4.64
CA ARG A 272 7.87 -7.20 -3.94
C ARG A 272 6.44 -7.16 -3.43
N HIS A 273 5.94 -5.99 -3.06
CA HIS A 273 4.53 -5.80 -2.76
C HIS A 273 3.64 -5.94 -3.98
N ALA A 274 4.07 -5.46 -5.16
CA ALA A 274 3.37 -5.72 -6.40
C ALA A 274 3.25 -7.23 -6.67
N ILE A 275 4.37 -7.97 -6.55
CA ILE A 275 4.39 -9.45 -6.67
C ILE A 275 3.41 -10.09 -5.69
N TYR A 276 3.43 -9.68 -4.42
CA TYR A 276 2.54 -10.23 -3.41
C TYR A 276 1.04 -9.94 -3.70
N MET A 277 0.71 -8.76 -4.25
CA MET A 277 -0.66 -8.43 -4.66
C MET A 277 -1.10 -9.22 -5.89
N ILE A 278 -0.22 -9.45 -6.87
CA ILE A 278 -0.50 -10.33 -8.02
C ILE A 278 -0.78 -11.75 -7.52
N ALA A 279 0.04 -12.28 -6.62
CA ALA A 279 -0.16 -13.61 -6.05
C ALA A 279 -1.55 -13.76 -5.40
N ASN A 280 -1.97 -12.77 -4.61
CA ASN A 280 -3.31 -12.77 -4.00
C ASN A 280 -4.42 -12.67 -5.06
N ALA A 281 -4.23 -11.84 -6.10
CA ALA A 281 -5.21 -11.74 -7.19
C ALA A 281 -5.38 -13.07 -7.92
N LEU A 282 -4.27 -13.76 -8.24
CA LEU A 282 -4.30 -15.08 -8.88
C LEU A 282 -5.00 -16.12 -7.98
N LEU A 283 -4.73 -16.13 -6.68
CA LEU A 283 -5.40 -17.03 -5.73
C LEU A 283 -6.91 -16.71 -5.60
N ALA A 284 -7.28 -15.44 -5.58
CA ALA A 284 -8.67 -15.00 -5.54
C ALA A 284 -9.44 -15.46 -6.80
N MET A 285 -8.80 -15.54 -7.97
CA MET A 285 -9.41 -16.13 -9.18
C MET A 285 -9.75 -17.63 -9.00
N TYR A 286 -9.14 -18.33 -8.05
CA TYR A 286 -9.51 -19.70 -7.66
C TYR A 286 -10.49 -19.75 -6.47
N GLY A 287 -11.05 -18.61 -6.04
CA GLY A 287 -11.91 -18.50 -4.86
C GLY A 287 -11.16 -18.63 -3.54
N ILE A 288 -9.83 -18.44 -3.54
CA ILE A 288 -9.00 -18.47 -2.33
C ILE A 288 -8.78 -17.03 -1.86
N GLU A 289 -9.77 -16.53 -1.13
CA GLU A 289 -9.76 -15.19 -0.56
C GLU A 289 -9.10 -15.18 0.82
N GLU A 290 -8.35 -14.11 1.10
CA GLU A 290 -7.66 -13.83 2.38
C GLU A 290 -7.01 -15.06 3.05
N PRO A 291 -6.15 -15.82 2.34
CA PRO A 291 -5.51 -16.98 2.94
C PRO A 291 -4.52 -16.57 4.05
N ASP A 292 -4.48 -17.34 5.13
CA ASP A 292 -3.37 -17.25 6.09
C ASP A 292 -2.02 -17.56 5.40
N SER A 293 -0.89 -17.22 6.03
CA SER A 293 0.42 -17.40 5.39
C SER A 293 0.73 -18.83 4.96
N LEU A 294 0.23 -19.85 5.68
CA LEU A 294 0.46 -21.25 5.29
C LEU A 294 -0.37 -21.59 4.05
N LYS A 295 -1.68 -21.32 4.10
CA LYS A 295 -2.61 -21.55 2.98
C LYS A 295 -2.17 -20.77 1.74
N PHE A 296 -1.72 -19.53 1.91
CA PHE A 296 -1.22 -18.68 0.84
C PHE A 296 -0.06 -19.36 0.10
N ILE A 297 0.97 -19.78 0.84
CA ILE A 297 2.15 -20.41 0.25
C ILE A 297 1.81 -21.77 -0.37
N THR A 298 1.03 -22.61 0.31
CA THR A 298 0.67 -23.94 -0.23
C THR A 298 -0.20 -23.82 -1.47
N SER A 299 -1.22 -22.95 -1.46
CA SER A 299 -2.11 -22.77 -2.60
C SER A 299 -1.39 -22.14 -3.78
N LEU A 300 -0.48 -21.18 -3.57
CA LEU A 300 0.29 -20.60 -4.66
C LEU A 300 1.21 -21.63 -5.31
N ARG A 301 1.88 -22.47 -4.49
CA ARG A 301 2.71 -23.57 -4.99
C ARG A 301 1.91 -24.61 -5.80
N GLU A 302 0.69 -24.90 -5.39
CA GLU A 302 -0.16 -25.92 -6.04
C GLU A 302 -0.88 -25.41 -7.30
N LYS A 303 -1.32 -24.14 -7.29
CA LYS A 303 -2.18 -23.57 -8.34
C LYS A 303 -1.42 -22.69 -9.34
N GLU A 304 -0.36 -22.03 -8.89
CA GLU A 304 0.41 -21.05 -9.67
C GLU A 304 1.92 -21.31 -9.48
N ASN A 305 2.36 -22.55 -9.74
CA ASN A 305 3.74 -22.97 -9.46
C ASN A 305 4.79 -22.14 -10.20
N GLU A 306 4.52 -21.77 -11.45
CA GLU A 306 5.43 -20.91 -12.25
C GLU A 306 5.60 -19.55 -11.58
N PHE A 307 4.51 -18.89 -11.20
CA PHE A 307 4.56 -17.64 -10.44
C PHE A 307 5.29 -17.81 -9.10
N TYR A 308 5.02 -18.91 -8.39
CA TYR A 308 5.64 -19.21 -7.10
C TYR A 308 7.18 -19.31 -7.22
N GLU A 309 7.69 -20.05 -8.20
CA GLU A 309 9.13 -20.23 -8.40
C GLU A 309 9.79 -18.96 -8.98
N ASP A 310 9.23 -18.41 -10.05
CA ASP A 310 9.85 -17.34 -10.83
C ASP A 310 9.74 -15.98 -10.14
N MET A 311 8.60 -15.70 -9.48
CA MET A 311 8.35 -14.40 -8.86
C MET A 311 8.57 -14.44 -7.36
N LEU A 312 7.91 -15.36 -6.66
CA LEU A 312 7.94 -15.34 -5.19
C LEU A 312 9.29 -15.81 -4.64
N LEU A 313 9.82 -16.95 -5.07
CA LEU A 313 11.09 -17.44 -4.55
C LEU A 313 12.28 -16.64 -5.08
N SER A 314 12.32 -16.39 -6.39
CA SER A 314 13.48 -15.78 -7.04
C SER A 314 13.60 -14.28 -6.79
N LEU A 315 12.50 -13.51 -6.94
CA LEU A 315 12.55 -12.04 -6.81
C LEU A 315 12.26 -11.52 -5.40
N CYS A 316 11.46 -12.25 -4.61
CA CYS A 316 11.14 -11.84 -3.24
C CYS A 316 12.10 -12.42 -2.18
N GLU A 317 13.07 -13.25 -2.57
CA GLU A 317 14.12 -13.81 -1.73
C GLU A 317 13.62 -14.40 -0.40
N PHE A 318 12.85 -15.48 -0.50
CA PHE A 318 12.31 -16.25 0.65
C PHE A 318 13.27 -17.35 1.15
N ASP A 319 14.58 -17.09 1.15
CA ASP A 319 15.67 -18.05 1.42
C ASP A 319 16.36 -17.85 2.78
N LEU A 320 15.75 -17.11 3.70
CA LEU A 320 16.33 -16.86 5.02
C LEU A 320 16.56 -18.17 5.80
N GLN A 321 17.74 -18.29 6.40
CA GLN A 321 18.09 -19.44 7.24
C GLN A 321 17.28 -19.45 8.54
N PRO A 322 16.92 -20.61 9.12
CA PRO A 322 16.10 -20.68 10.33
C PRO A 322 16.64 -19.87 11.51
N LYS A 323 17.97 -19.85 11.69
CA LYS A 323 18.64 -19.03 12.72
C LYS A 323 18.43 -17.53 12.48
N ALA A 324 18.43 -17.07 11.23
CA ALA A 324 18.17 -15.68 10.88
C ALA A 324 16.71 -15.29 11.12
N ILE A 325 15.76 -16.18 10.78
CA ILE A 325 14.33 -15.99 11.04
C ILE A 325 14.08 -15.88 12.55
N LYS A 326 14.57 -16.84 13.34
CA LYS A 326 14.44 -16.82 14.81
C LYS A 326 14.99 -15.53 15.41
N ARG A 327 16.20 -15.13 14.99
CA ARG A 327 16.82 -13.87 15.44
C ARG A 327 15.96 -12.66 15.10
N ALA A 328 15.41 -12.60 13.88
CA ALA A 328 14.56 -11.49 13.46
C ALA A 328 13.26 -11.42 14.28
N ILE A 329 12.64 -12.57 14.59
CA ILE A 329 11.47 -12.66 15.48
C ILE A 329 11.82 -12.12 16.87
N ASP A 330 12.92 -12.57 17.47
CA ASP A 330 13.32 -12.17 18.81
C ASP A 330 13.67 -10.67 18.89
N GLU A 331 14.38 -10.13 17.87
CA GLU A 331 14.65 -8.69 17.75
C GLU A 331 13.35 -7.88 17.58
N SER A 332 12.39 -8.36 16.78
CA SER A 332 11.08 -7.71 16.61
C SER A 332 10.31 -7.64 17.92
N LYS A 333 10.27 -8.74 18.67
CA LYS A 333 9.60 -8.80 19.99
C LYS A 333 10.24 -7.84 20.99
N PHE A 334 11.57 -7.73 20.97
CA PHE A 334 12.31 -6.79 21.82
C PHE A 334 11.95 -5.33 21.53
N VAL A 335 11.77 -4.96 20.25
CA VAL A 335 11.32 -3.63 19.84
C VAL A 335 9.87 -3.42 20.28
N LEU A 336 8.97 -4.35 19.95
CA LEU A 336 7.54 -4.28 20.26
C LEU A 336 7.27 -4.09 21.76
N ALA A 337 8.02 -4.81 22.61
CA ALA A 337 7.88 -4.73 24.07
C ALA A 337 8.28 -3.36 24.67
N ARG A 338 9.03 -2.54 23.92
CA ARG A 338 9.48 -1.21 24.36
C ARG A 338 8.63 -0.06 23.82
N LEU A 339 7.69 -0.34 22.92
CA LEU A 339 6.77 0.69 22.44
C LEU A 339 5.82 1.06 23.58
N ALA A 340 5.94 2.30 24.06
CA ALA A 340 4.87 2.92 24.82
C ALA A 340 3.69 3.14 23.87
N VAL A 341 2.50 2.73 24.30
CA VAL A 341 1.23 3.10 23.66
C VAL A 341 0.54 4.07 24.59
#